data_AF-A0A0Q8WJH0-F1
#
_entry.id   AF-A0A0Q8WJH0-F1
#
_cell.length_a   1.000
_cell.length_b   1.000
_cell.length_c   1.000
_cell.angle_alpha   90.00
_cell.angle_beta   90.00
_cell.angle_gamma   90.00
#
_symmetry.space_group_name_H-M   'P 1'
#
loop_
_entity.id
_entity.type
_entity.pdbx_description
1 polymer ?
#
loop_
_entity_poly.entity_id
_entity_poly.type
_entity_poly.pdbx_seq_one_letter_code
_entity_poly.pdbx_strand_id
1 'polypeptide(L)'
;MINNEIAVEYQSSLPDEFLSWNIYLALVTPSAMDKHLKYRIENDRFALRKLVLAGPMFASESDTVVREALENSILGRDLKLSDVVDGLCDQLENSNQFRDFLSASSKLPLDGKERSSEIRRGRINELLERLGSFS
;
A
#
# COMPACT_ATOMS: atom_id res chain seq x y z
N MET A 1 2.27 -9.86 -1.46
CA MET A 1 3.09 -9.28 -2.55
C MET A 1 3.38 -7.83 -2.23
N ILE A 2 2.45 -6.88 -2.43
CA ILE A 2 2.70 -5.46 -2.16
C ILE A 2 3.16 -5.15 -0.73
N ASN A 3 2.62 -5.87 0.26
CA ASN A 3 3.00 -5.73 1.66
C ASN A 3 4.49 -6.02 1.93
N ASN A 4 5.03 -7.04 1.25
CA ASN A 4 6.40 -7.47 1.43
C ASN A 4 7.35 -6.51 0.73
N GLU A 5 6.98 -6.03 -0.46
CA GLU A 5 7.80 -5.08 -1.19
C GLU A 5 7.90 -3.74 -0.45
N ILE A 6 6.80 -3.23 0.10
CA ILE A 6 6.85 -2.02 0.93
C ILE A 6 7.75 -2.23 2.15
N ALA A 7 7.68 -3.41 2.78
CA ALA A 7 8.52 -3.75 3.92
C ALA A 7 10.02 -3.80 3.57
N VAL A 8 10.35 -4.41 2.42
CA VAL A 8 11.73 -4.65 2.03
C VAL A 8 12.35 -3.41 1.38
N GLU A 9 11.67 -2.78 0.42
CA GLU A 9 12.23 -1.68 -0.37
C GLU A 9 12.16 -0.34 0.35
N TYR A 10 11.03 -0.06 1.02
CA TYR A 10 10.79 1.25 1.62
C TYR A 10 11.06 1.25 3.12
N GLN A 11 10.39 0.38 3.87
CA GLN A 11 10.49 0.37 5.33
C GLN A 11 11.92 0.14 5.83
N SER A 12 12.66 -0.79 5.21
CA SER A 12 14.05 -1.07 5.59
C SER A 12 15.02 0.09 5.31
N SER A 13 14.68 0.96 4.35
CA SER A 13 15.49 2.13 3.97
C SER A 13 15.25 3.34 4.87
N LEU A 14 14.22 3.30 5.72
CA LEU A 14 13.88 4.42 6.59
C LEU A 14 14.92 4.56 7.71
N PRO A 15 15.34 5.81 8.02
CA PRO A 15 16.46 6.06 8.93
C PRO A 15 16.12 5.80 10.40
N ASP A 16 14.84 5.65 10.73
CA ASP A 16 14.38 5.54 12.11
C ASP A 16 13.21 4.55 12.25
N GLU A 17 13.16 3.92 13.41
CA GLU A 17 12.15 2.92 13.76
C GLU A 17 10.75 3.53 13.83
N PHE A 18 10.62 4.77 14.34
CA PHE A 18 9.33 5.46 14.39
C PHE A 18 8.71 5.62 13.01
N LEU A 19 9.51 6.01 12.00
CA LEU A 19 9.01 6.14 10.62
C LEU A 19 8.59 4.78 10.07
N SER A 20 9.38 3.74 10.36
CA SER A 20 9.07 2.36 9.98
C SER A 20 7.76 1.87 10.57
N TRP A 21 7.41 2.33 11.77
CA TRP A 21 6.13 2.07 12.42
C TRP A 21 4.98 2.94 11.90
N ASN A 22 5.20 3.93 11.05
CA ASN A 22 4.15 4.86 10.60
C ASN A 22 3.85 4.75 9.10
N ILE A 23 3.94 3.53 8.55
CA ILE A 23 3.54 3.20 7.19
C ILE A 23 2.10 2.68 7.18
N TYR A 24 1.25 3.29 6.36
CA TYR A 24 -0.15 2.93 6.19
C TYR A 24 -0.44 2.47 4.75
N LEU A 25 -1.13 1.35 4.60
CA LEU A 25 -1.65 0.84 3.33
C LEU A 25 -3.18 0.89 3.35
N ALA A 26 -3.75 1.80 2.56
CA ALA A 26 -5.18 1.89 2.38
C ALA A 26 -5.65 1.04 1.19
N LEU A 27 -6.63 0.17 1.43
CA LEU A 27 -7.26 -0.68 0.44
C LEU A 27 -8.67 -0.15 0.20
N VAL A 28 -8.88 0.44 -0.98
CA VAL A 28 -10.14 1.10 -1.34
C VAL A 28 -10.98 0.17 -2.23
N THR A 29 -12.27 0.06 -1.94
CA THR A 29 -13.20 -0.68 -2.80
C THR A 29 -14.62 -0.12 -2.73
N PRO A 30 -15.33 -0.02 -3.86
CA PRO A 30 -16.72 0.42 -3.86
C PRO A 30 -17.68 -0.64 -3.31
N SER A 31 -17.24 -1.89 -3.24
CA SER A 31 -18.04 -3.00 -2.75
C SER A 31 -18.16 -2.93 -1.23
N ALA A 32 -19.36 -3.23 -0.73
CA ALA A 32 -19.52 -3.49 0.69
C ALA A 32 -18.65 -4.69 1.10
N MET A 33 -17.97 -4.59 2.24
CA MET A 33 -17.15 -5.67 2.77
C MET A 33 -17.74 -6.22 4.06
N ASP A 34 -17.68 -7.54 4.20
CA ASP A 34 -17.99 -8.22 5.45
C ASP A 34 -17.10 -7.70 6.60
N LYS A 35 -17.70 -7.50 7.78
CA LYS A 35 -17.01 -6.94 8.95
C LYS A 35 -15.87 -7.83 9.44
N HIS A 36 -16.06 -9.14 9.41
CA HIS A 36 -15.04 -10.08 9.87
C HIS A 36 -13.87 -10.15 8.88
N LEU A 37 -14.13 -10.13 7.58
CA LEU A 37 -13.08 -10.00 6.56
C LEU A 37 -12.29 -8.69 6.71
N LYS A 38 -13.00 -7.56 6.85
CA LYS A 38 -12.38 -6.26 7.08
C LYS A 38 -11.46 -6.29 8.31
N TYR A 39 -11.97 -6.78 9.44
CA TYR A 39 -11.20 -6.91 10.68
C TYR A 39 -9.94 -7.76 10.50
N ARG A 40 -10.04 -8.89 9.81
CA ARG A 40 -8.89 -9.77 9.54
C ARG A 40 -7.80 -9.06 8.74
N ILE A 41 -8.17 -8.25 7.75
CA ILE A 41 -7.21 -7.49 6.94
C ILE A 41 -6.55 -6.40 7.78
N GLU A 42 -7.33 -5.61 8.52
CA GLU A 42 -6.81 -4.48 9.32
C GLU A 42 -5.94 -4.94 10.50
N ASN A 43 -6.19 -6.14 11.05
CA ASN A 43 -5.40 -6.70 12.15
C ASN A 43 -4.23 -7.57 11.68
N ASP A 44 -4.05 -7.77 10.38
CA ASP A 44 -2.81 -8.33 9.87
C ASP A 44 -1.69 -7.29 9.99
N ARG A 45 -0.95 -7.39 11.10
CA ARG A 45 0.13 -6.45 11.47
C ARG A 45 1.47 -6.75 10.82
N PHE A 46 1.52 -7.65 9.84
CA PHE A 46 2.78 -7.90 9.13
C PHE A 46 3.23 -6.62 8.41
N ALA A 47 4.39 -6.12 8.83
CA ALA A 47 5.15 -4.97 8.30
C ALA A 47 4.50 -3.58 8.40
N LEU A 48 3.19 -3.43 8.20
CA LEU A 48 2.55 -2.12 8.09
C LEU A 48 1.09 -2.13 8.56
N ARG A 49 0.54 -0.93 8.79
CA ARG A 49 -0.86 -0.76 9.20
C ARG A 49 -1.75 -0.78 7.97
N LYS A 50 -2.79 -1.61 7.98
CA LYS A 50 -3.74 -1.73 6.88
C LYS A 50 -5.05 -1.04 7.24
N LEU A 51 -5.62 -0.33 6.28
CA LEU A 51 -6.91 0.33 6.39
C LEU A 51 -7.80 -0.14 5.26
N VAL A 52 -9.04 -0.54 5.55
CA VAL A 52 -9.99 -0.94 4.51
C VAL A 52 -11.08 0.12 4.37
N LEU A 53 -11.06 0.81 3.23
CA LEU A 53 -12.02 1.83 2.84
C LEU A 53 -13.02 1.20 1.86
N ALA A 54 -14.09 0.61 2.41
CA ALA A 54 -15.05 -0.19 1.66
C ALA A 54 -16.46 0.42 1.70
N GLY A 55 -17.12 0.46 0.55
CA GLY A 55 -18.52 0.83 0.42
C GLY A 55 -18.82 1.75 -0.77
N PRO A 56 -20.11 1.97 -1.08
CA PRO A 56 -20.54 2.63 -2.32
C PRO A 56 -20.06 4.08 -2.45
N MET A 57 -19.72 4.75 -1.34
CA MET A 57 -19.10 6.08 -1.34
C MET A 57 -17.77 6.13 -2.09
N PHE A 58 -17.05 5.00 -2.21
CA PHE A 58 -15.78 4.90 -2.91
C PHE A 58 -15.92 4.54 -4.39
N ALA A 59 -17.14 4.51 -4.94
CA ALA A 59 -17.40 4.19 -6.36
C ALA A 59 -16.79 5.19 -7.35
N SER A 60 -16.62 6.44 -6.96
CA SER A 60 -15.96 7.45 -7.78
C SER A 60 -14.45 7.49 -7.62
N GLU A 61 -13.88 6.71 -6.68
CA GLU A 61 -12.46 6.75 -6.27
C GLU A 61 -11.90 8.18 -6.14
N SER A 62 -12.76 9.14 -5.79
CA SER A 62 -12.38 10.55 -5.76
C SER A 62 -11.36 10.81 -4.66
N ASP A 63 -10.25 11.46 -5.02
CA ASP A 63 -9.17 11.82 -4.09
C ASP A 63 -9.68 12.55 -2.84
N THR A 64 -10.73 13.36 -2.96
CA THR A 64 -11.32 14.07 -1.82
C THR A 64 -11.98 13.11 -0.83
N VAL A 65 -12.74 12.14 -1.32
CA VAL A 65 -13.42 11.12 -0.50
C VAL A 65 -12.40 10.21 0.17
N VAL A 66 -11.35 9.81 -0.56
CA VAL A 66 -10.27 9.00 0.00
C VAL A 66 -9.48 9.80 1.04
N ARG A 67 -9.15 11.07 0.76
CA ARG A 67 -8.45 11.97 1.68
C ARG A 67 -9.24 12.12 2.99
N GLU A 68 -10.54 12.43 2.92
CA GLU A 68 -11.38 12.57 4.12
C GLU A 68 -11.46 11.27 4.92
N ALA A 69 -11.57 10.13 4.24
CA ALA A 69 -11.59 8.83 4.91
C ALA A 69 -10.25 8.53 5.62
N LEU A 70 -9.12 8.90 5.03
CA LEU A 70 -7.79 8.76 5.63
C LEU A 70 -7.57 9.70 6.81
N GLU A 71 -7.97 10.97 6.69
CA GLU A 71 -7.95 11.94 7.80
C GLU A 71 -8.64 11.34 9.02
N ASN A 72 -9.88 10.91 8.86
CA ASN A 72 -10.67 10.35 9.95
C ASN A 72 -10.07 9.05 10.52
N SER A 73 -9.38 8.26 9.69
CA SER A 73 -8.82 6.96 10.10
C SER A 73 -7.46 7.05 10.78
N ILE A 74 -6.64 8.03 10.41
CA ILE A 74 -5.23 8.15 10.86
C ILE A 74 -5.06 9.29 11.87
N LEU A 75 -5.65 10.45 11.58
CA LEU A 75 -5.46 11.68 12.35
C LEU A 75 -6.55 11.89 13.40
N GLY A 76 -7.68 11.20 13.24
CA GLY A 76 -8.88 11.45 14.03
C GLY A 76 -9.60 12.72 13.58
N ARG A 77 -10.40 13.33 14.46
CA ARG A 77 -11.19 14.53 14.12
C ARG A 77 -10.45 15.85 14.36
N ASP A 78 -9.34 15.79 15.08
CA ASP A 78 -8.68 16.97 15.66
C ASP A 78 -7.53 17.50 14.80
N LEU A 79 -7.10 16.76 13.77
CA LEU A 79 -5.97 17.09 12.90
C LEU A 79 -6.39 16.97 11.42
N LYS A 80 -5.99 17.93 10.59
CA LYS A 80 -6.32 18.01 9.15
C LYS A 80 -5.08 17.79 8.28
N LEU A 81 -5.23 17.04 7.19
CA LEU A 81 -4.11 16.73 6.28
C LEU A 81 -3.69 17.97 5.47
N SER A 82 -4.62 18.91 5.24
CA SER A 82 -4.38 20.18 4.53
C SER A 82 -3.26 21.01 5.14
N ASP A 83 -3.03 20.90 6.44
CA ASP A 83 -2.11 21.78 7.15
C ASP A 83 -0.63 21.38 6.95
N VAL A 84 -0.38 20.17 6.42
CA VAL A 84 0.96 19.58 6.27
C VAL A 84 1.28 19.16 4.83
N VAL A 85 0.29 18.69 4.07
CA VAL A 85 0.54 17.90 2.85
C VAL A 85 0.50 18.72 1.55
N ASP A 86 -0.13 19.89 1.55
CA ASP A 86 -0.28 20.70 0.33
C ASP A 86 1.07 21.24 -0.21
N GLY A 87 2.18 21.14 0.54
CA GLY A 87 3.53 21.43 0.07
C GLY A 87 4.41 20.22 -0.31
N LEU A 88 3.96 18.99 -0.03
CA LEU A 88 4.73 17.74 -0.24
C LEU A 88 4.28 16.95 -1.48
N CYS A 89 3.02 17.09 -1.92
CA CYS A 89 2.49 16.38 -3.08
C CYS A 89 3.28 16.64 -4.37
N ASP A 90 3.77 17.87 -4.56
CA ASP A 90 4.57 18.25 -5.74
C ASP A 90 5.91 17.50 -5.84
N GLN A 91 6.42 16.95 -4.73
CA GLN A 91 7.65 16.14 -4.71
C GLN A 91 7.41 14.65 -4.94
N LEU A 92 6.19 14.15 -4.68
CA LEU A 92 5.88 12.71 -4.71
C LEU A 92 5.55 12.20 -6.11
N GLU A 93 5.09 13.07 -7.02
CA GLU A 93 4.81 12.72 -8.42
C GLU A 93 6.04 12.17 -9.18
N ASN A 94 7.26 12.40 -8.66
CA ASN A 94 8.51 12.01 -9.33
C ASN A 94 9.11 10.65 -8.90
N SER A 95 8.48 9.91 -7.97
CA SER A 95 8.96 8.57 -7.58
C SER A 95 8.38 7.48 -8.49
N ASN A 96 8.87 7.40 -9.73
CA ASN A 96 8.42 6.46 -10.77
C ASN A 96 8.59 4.97 -10.41
N GLN A 97 9.48 4.60 -9.49
CA GLN A 97 9.79 3.19 -9.21
C GLN A 97 8.60 2.39 -8.68
N PHE A 98 7.77 2.98 -7.82
CA PHE A 98 6.61 2.28 -7.26
C PHE A 98 5.46 2.16 -8.28
N ARG A 99 5.23 3.19 -9.10
CA ARG A 99 4.24 3.14 -10.20
C ARG A 99 4.67 2.15 -11.28
N ASP A 100 5.95 2.12 -11.62
CA ASP A 100 6.54 1.14 -12.54
C ASP A 100 6.41 -0.28 -11.99
N PHE A 101 6.62 -0.47 -10.70
CA PHE A 101 6.37 -1.76 -10.03
C PHE A 101 4.89 -2.17 -10.11
N LEU A 102 3.96 -1.29 -9.75
CA LEU A 102 2.52 -1.57 -9.77
C LEU A 102 2.05 -1.93 -11.18
N SER A 103 2.48 -1.17 -12.19
CA SER A 103 2.15 -1.44 -13.59
C SER A 103 2.77 -2.75 -14.10
N ALA A 104 4.00 -3.09 -13.70
CA ALA A 104 4.61 -4.38 -14.00
C ALA A 104 3.90 -5.55 -13.28
N SER A 105 3.44 -5.34 -12.06
CA SER A 105 2.79 -6.35 -11.22
C SER A 105 1.35 -6.67 -11.65
N SER A 106 0.69 -5.78 -12.39
CA SER A 106 -0.64 -6.00 -12.98
C SER A 106 -0.69 -7.20 -13.94
N LYS A 107 0.46 -7.64 -14.46
CA LYS A 107 0.61 -8.81 -15.32
C LYS A 107 0.79 -10.13 -14.56
N LEU A 108 0.85 -10.10 -13.22
CA LEU A 108 1.09 -11.31 -12.44
C LEU A 108 -0.20 -12.12 -12.31
N PRO A 109 -0.18 -13.40 -12.69
CA PRO A 109 -1.37 -14.25 -12.59
C PRO A 109 -1.73 -14.44 -11.12
N LEU A 110 -3.01 -14.22 -10.78
CA LEU A 110 -3.54 -14.33 -9.42
C LEU A 110 -4.18 -15.70 -9.14
N ASP A 111 -4.25 -16.59 -10.12
CA ASP A 111 -4.84 -17.91 -9.97
C ASP A 111 -3.89 -18.91 -9.26
N GLY A 112 -4.49 -19.97 -8.72
CA GLY A 112 -3.80 -21.00 -7.94
C GLY A 112 -3.08 -22.06 -8.78
N LYS A 113 -2.93 -21.85 -10.09
CA LYS A 113 -2.27 -22.82 -10.98
C LYS A 113 -0.77 -22.88 -10.70
N GLU A 114 -0.20 -24.06 -10.86
CA GLU A 114 1.23 -24.32 -10.63
C GLU A 114 2.12 -23.39 -11.47
N ARG A 115 1.81 -23.25 -12.76
CA ARG A 115 2.46 -22.31 -13.69
C ARG A 115 2.40 -20.85 -13.23
N SER A 116 1.29 -20.45 -12.62
CA SER A 116 1.11 -19.09 -12.10
C SER A 116 1.90 -18.87 -10.82
N SER A 117 2.04 -19.91 -9.99
CA SER A 117 2.91 -19.91 -8.81
C SER A 117 4.39 -19.78 -9.20
N GLU A 118 4.83 -20.44 -10.28
CA GLU A 118 6.18 -20.32 -10.82
C GLU A 118 6.47 -18.91 -11.34
N ILE A 119 5.55 -18.31 -12.09
CA ILE A 119 5.69 -16.92 -12.58
C ILE A 119 5.85 -15.94 -11.42
N ARG A 120 5.04 -16.09 -10.35
CA ARG A 120 5.17 -15.26 -9.15
C ARG A 120 6.49 -15.47 -8.42
N ARG A 121 6.96 -16.72 -8.30
CA ARG A 121 8.26 -17.03 -7.67
C ARG A 121 9.43 -16.47 -8.46
N GLY A 122 9.42 -16.59 -9.78
CA GLY A 122 10.43 -15.99 -10.64
C GLY A 122 10.53 -14.48 -10.42
N ARG A 123 9.39 -13.80 -10.36
CA ARG A 123 9.36 -12.36 -10.10
C ARG A 123 9.89 -11.98 -8.71
N ILE A 124 9.61 -12.78 -7.68
CA ILE A 124 10.20 -12.58 -6.34
C ILE A 124 11.73 -12.71 -6.39
N ASN A 125 12.25 -13.72 -7.09
CA ASN A 125 13.70 -13.90 -7.21
C ASN A 125 14.37 -12.74 -7.96
N GLU A 126 13.77 -12.24 -9.04
CA GLU A 126 14.28 -11.04 -9.75
C GLU A 126 14.36 -9.82 -8.83
N LEU A 127 13.39 -9.65 -7.91
CA LEU A 127 13.40 -8.55 -6.95
C LEU A 127 14.50 -8.74 -5.91
N LEU A 128 14.67 -9.95 -5.39
CA LEU A 128 15.76 -10.30 -4.46
C LEU A 128 17.15 -10.09 -5.08
N GLU A 129 17.34 -10.40 -6.36
CA GLU A 129 18.60 -10.17 -7.07
C GLU A 129 18.88 -8.67 -7.27
N ARG A 130 17.86 -7.89 -7.62
CA ARG A 130 18.00 -6.43 -7.72
C ARG A 130 18.41 -5.82 -6.38
N LEU A 131 17.81 -6.27 -5.29
CA LEU A 131 18.14 -5.84 -3.94
C LEU A 131 19.57 -6.23 -3.52
N GLY A 132 20.03 -7.42 -3.88
CA GLY A 132 21.39 -7.88 -3.59
C GLY A 132 22.49 -7.09 -4.33
N SER A 133 22.13 -6.41 -5.43
CA SER A 133 23.08 -5.60 -6.23
C SER A 133 23.31 -4.17 -5.72
N PHE A 134 22.60 -3.74 -4.67
CA PHE A 134 22.76 -2.44 -4.02
C PHE A 134 23.58 -2.47 -2.71
N SER A 135 24.19 -3.61 -2.36
CA SER A 135 25.11 -3.76 -1.22
C SER A 135 26.59 -3.66 -1.62
#